data_AF-A0A8I1UJA3-F1
#
_entry.id   AF-A0A8I1UJA3-F1
#
_cell.length_a   1.000
_cell.length_b   1.000
_cell.length_c   1.000
_cell.angle_alpha   90.00
_cell.angle_beta   90.00
_cell.angle_gamma   90.00
#
_symmetry.space_group_name_H-M   'P 1'
#
loop_
_entity.id
_entity.type
_entity.pdbx_description
1 polymer ?
#
loop_
_entity_poly.entity_id
_entity_poly.type
_entity_poly.pdbx_seq_one_letter_code
_entity_poly.pdbx_strand_id
1 'polypeptide(L)'
;MLVEAWRRPFAAVGRYAAHREPRAAIANTVALVVASNQPFYPLYVGWLVSPVIWPSFLTFLSTPLFVAVPLAMRRDSRLGRSLLLFAGIGNTLLCRLAFGAGSGVEVFLLPCLMLAMLLFAGRERVLALGFGALCFAAYAVPVAAVMAPLHSYRIEDYAALERLNFLSAASLTALIGWLFARTSPDLPPQEETETGRRA
;
A
#
# COMPACT_ATOMS: atom_id res chain seq x y z
N MET A 1 -0.98 -33.74 7.45
CA MET A 1 -2.37 -33.22 7.32
C MET A 1 -2.47 -31.71 7.50
N LEU A 2 -1.88 -31.09 8.54
CA LEU A 2 -1.90 -29.63 8.74
C LEU A 2 -1.32 -28.84 7.54
N VAL A 3 -0.13 -29.20 7.05
CA VAL A 3 0.53 -28.49 5.92
C VAL A 3 -0.35 -28.45 4.66
N GLU A 4 -1.05 -29.54 4.35
CA GLU A 4 -1.91 -29.64 3.16
C GLU A 4 -3.18 -28.79 3.28
N ALA A 5 -3.71 -28.66 4.49
CA ALA A 5 -4.89 -27.83 4.77
C ALA A 5 -4.60 -26.33 4.58
N TRP A 6 -3.38 -25.88 4.91
CA TRP A 6 -2.95 -24.48 4.68
C TRP A 6 -2.58 -24.21 3.21
N ARG A 7 -2.08 -25.20 2.46
CA ARG A 7 -1.72 -25.01 1.04
C ARG A 7 -2.88 -24.61 0.15
N ARG A 8 -4.08 -25.12 0.41
CA ARG A 8 -5.30 -24.85 -0.39
C ARG A 8 -5.75 -23.38 -0.36
N PRO A 9 -5.94 -22.73 0.81
CA PRO A 9 -6.32 -21.31 0.85
C PRO A 9 -5.22 -20.41 0.27
N PHE A 10 -3.93 -20.68 0.55
CA PHE A 10 -2.84 -19.89 -0.05
C PHE A 10 -2.78 -20.04 -1.58
N ALA A 11 -3.01 -21.24 -2.11
CA ALA A 11 -3.11 -21.46 -3.55
C ALA A 11 -4.33 -20.76 -4.17
N ALA A 12 -5.47 -20.73 -3.46
CA ALA A 12 -6.66 -20.00 -3.90
C ALA A 12 -6.42 -18.49 -3.96
N VAL A 13 -5.77 -17.92 -2.94
CA VAL A 13 -5.35 -16.50 -2.90
C VAL A 13 -4.34 -16.21 -4.02
N GLY A 14 -3.35 -17.07 -4.22
CA GLY A 14 -2.38 -16.92 -5.31
C GLY A 14 -3.04 -16.92 -6.70
N ARG A 15 -3.97 -17.85 -6.94
CA ARG A 15 -4.80 -17.86 -8.16
C ARG A 15 -5.69 -16.64 -8.30
N TYR A 16 -6.20 -16.12 -7.19
CA TYR A 16 -7.03 -14.92 -7.19
C TYR A 16 -6.22 -13.68 -7.60
N ALA A 17 -5.00 -13.58 -7.07
CA ALA A 17 -4.05 -12.50 -7.35
C ALA A 17 -3.42 -12.57 -8.75
N ALA A 18 -3.31 -13.77 -9.33
CA ALA A 18 -2.65 -13.99 -10.60
C ALA A 18 -3.24 -13.14 -11.73
N HIS A 19 -2.36 -12.55 -12.55
CA HIS A 19 -2.71 -11.78 -13.74
C HIS A 19 -1.62 -11.96 -14.81
N ARG A 20 -1.99 -11.87 -16.10
CA ARG A 20 -1.04 -12.02 -17.21
C ARG A 20 -0.02 -10.88 -17.26
N GLU A 21 -0.48 -9.67 -16.98
CA GLU A 21 0.38 -8.48 -16.90
C GLU A 21 1.09 -8.44 -15.54
N PRO A 22 2.43 -8.36 -15.49
CA PRO A 22 3.17 -8.43 -14.23
C PRO A 22 2.83 -7.30 -13.24
N ARG A 23 2.67 -6.06 -13.73
CA ARG A 23 2.29 -4.91 -12.89
C ARG A 23 0.92 -5.09 -12.23
N ALA A 24 -0.03 -5.68 -12.95
CA ALA A 24 -1.36 -5.99 -12.43
C ALA A 24 -1.31 -7.11 -11.37
N ALA A 25 -0.47 -8.13 -11.56
CA ALA A 25 -0.26 -9.18 -10.55
C ALA A 25 0.38 -8.64 -9.26
N ILE A 26 1.34 -7.71 -9.38
CA ILE A 26 1.91 -7.00 -8.23
C ILE A 26 0.83 -6.18 -7.51
N ALA A 27 0.05 -5.39 -8.25
CA ALA A 27 -1.05 -4.61 -7.67
C ALA A 27 -2.05 -5.48 -6.91
N ASN A 28 -2.46 -6.62 -7.48
CA ASN A 28 -3.35 -7.58 -6.81
C ASN A 28 -2.71 -8.15 -5.53
N THR A 29 -1.44 -8.51 -5.59
CA THR A 29 -0.70 -9.04 -4.43
C THR A 29 -0.66 -8.01 -3.30
N VAL A 30 -0.30 -6.76 -3.61
CA VAL A 30 -0.25 -5.65 -2.65
C VAL A 30 -1.63 -5.38 -2.07
N ALA A 31 -2.68 -5.35 -2.89
CA ALA A 31 -4.05 -5.17 -2.42
C ALA A 31 -4.45 -6.24 -1.38
N LEU A 32 -4.12 -7.51 -1.65
CA LEU A 32 -4.45 -8.61 -0.77
C LEU A 32 -3.60 -8.63 0.51
N VAL A 33 -2.33 -8.19 0.44
CA VAL A 33 -1.49 -7.99 1.63
C VAL A 33 -2.10 -6.92 2.54
N VAL A 34 -2.51 -5.78 1.97
CA VAL A 34 -3.16 -4.71 2.75
C VAL A 34 -4.49 -5.17 3.32
N ALA A 35 -5.35 -5.83 2.51
CA ALA A 35 -6.62 -6.38 2.98
C ALA A 35 -6.42 -7.38 4.13
N SER A 36 -5.40 -8.24 4.01
CA SER A 36 -5.09 -9.25 5.04
C SER A 36 -4.54 -8.62 6.32
N ASN A 37 -3.92 -7.45 6.25
CA ASN A 37 -3.40 -6.75 7.42
C ASN A 37 -4.51 -6.13 8.28
N GLN A 38 -5.61 -5.67 7.66
CA GLN A 38 -6.69 -4.97 8.37
C GLN A 38 -7.17 -5.71 9.63
N PRO A 39 -7.59 -6.99 9.59
CA PRO A 39 -8.06 -7.68 10.80
C PRO A 39 -7.04 -7.79 11.94
N PHE A 40 -5.74 -7.70 11.63
CA PHE A 40 -4.68 -7.72 12.64
C PHE A 40 -4.34 -6.33 13.19
N TYR A 41 -4.71 -5.25 12.48
CA TYR A 41 -4.39 -3.88 12.88
C TYR A 41 -4.85 -3.52 14.30
N PRO A 42 -6.11 -3.79 14.69
CA PRO A 42 -6.55 -3.54 16.05
C PRO A 42 -5.75 -4.32 17.10
N LEU A 43 -5.28 -5.53 16.78
CA LEU A 43 -4.56 -6.38 17.72
C LEU A 43 -3.20 -5.80 18.08
N TYR A 44 -2.42 -5.36 17.10
CA TYR A 44 -1.11 -4.78 17.39
C TYR A 44 -1.19 -3.35 17.92
N VAL A 45 -2.24 -2.57 17.61
CA VAL A 45 -2.50 -1.31 18.34
C VAL A 45 -2.76 -1.61 19.82
N GLY A 46 -3.61 -2.58 20.11
CA GLY A 46 -3.91 -3.00 21.49
C GLY A 46 -2.68 -3.47 22.26
N TRP A 47 -1.76 -4.15 21.57
CA TRP A 47 -0.55 -4.70 22.18
C TRP A 47 0.58 -3.68 22.34
N LEU A 48 0.82 -2.82 21.34
CA LEU A 48 2.03 -1.99 21.26
C LEU A 48 1.80 -0.51 21.56
N VAL A 49 0.54 -0.05 21.55
CA VAL A 49 0.21 1.37 21.62
C VAL A 49 -0.67 1.66 22.83
N SER A 50 -1.92 1.17 22.81
CA SER A 50 -2.96 1.64 23.73
C SER A 50 -4.09 0.63 23.80
N PRO A 51 -4.73 0.45 24.98
CA PRO A 51 -5.93 -0.39 25.10
C PRO A 51 -7.12 0.15 24.29
N VAL A 52 -7.11 1.43 23.89
CA VAL A 52 -8.17 2.03 23.08
C VAL A 52 -7.96 1.70 21.59
N ILE A 53 -8.49 0.56 21.17
CA ILE A 53 -8.31 0.05 19.80
C ILE A 53 -9.46 0.42 18.85
N TRP A 54 -10.61 0.86 19.35
CA TRP A 54 -11.82 0.97 18.53
C TRP A 54 -11.68 1.87 17.28
N PRO A 55 -10.88 2.97 17.25
CA PRO A 55 -10.74 3.78 16.03
C PRO A 55 -10.12 2.99 14.88
N SER A 56 -9.32 1.97 15.18
CA SER A 56 -8.67 1.14 14.17
C SER A 56 -9.63 0.24 13.39
N PHE A 57 -10.83 -0.04 13.89
CA PHE A 57 -11.83 -0.79 13.15
C PHE A 57 -12.31 -0.05 11.90
N LEU A 58 -12.15 1.28 11.83
CA LEU A 58 -12.47 2.04 10.63
C LEU A 58 -11.62 1.65 9.42
N THR A 59 -10.43 1.10 9.64
CA THR A 59 -9.61 0.58 8.54
C THR A 59 -10.39 -0.46 7.72
N PHE A 60 -11.28 -1.23 8.37
CA PHE A 60 -12.06 -2.32 7.75
C PHE A 60 -13.00 -1.82 6.66
N LEU A 61 -13.39 -0.54 6.68
CA LEU A 61 -14.22 0.06 5.63
C LEU A 61 -13.54 0.01 4.26
N SER A 62 -12.20 -0.02 4.23
CA SER A 62 -11.44 -0.15 2.98
C SER A 62 -11.17 -1.60 2.58
N THR A 63 -11.34 -2.60 3.47
CA THR A 63 -11.18 -4.04 3.15
C THR A 63 -11.92 -4.43 1.87
N PRO A 64 -13.23 -4.15 1.71
CA PRO A 64 -13.96 -4.59 0.51
C PRO A 64 -13.38 -3.98 -0.77
N LEU A 65 -12.86 -2.76 -0.71
CA LEU A 65 -12.23 -2.10 -1.86
C LEU A 65 -10.94 -2.81 -2.26
N PHE A 66 -10.06 -3.12 -1.30
CA PHE A 66 -8.82 -3.86 -1.58
C PHE A 66 -9.10 -5.29 -2.07
N VAL A 67 -10.07 -5.99 -1.48
CA VAL A 67 -10.48 -7.33 -1.93
C VAL A 67 -11.07 -7.29 -3.34
N ALA A 68 -11.73 -6.19 -3.74
CA ALA A 68 -12.29 -6.02 -5.08
C ALA A 68 -11.23 -5.71 -6.15
N VAL A 69 -10.00 -5.32 -5.79
CA VAL A 69 -8.94 -4.96 -6.75
C VAL A 69 -8.69 -6.07 -7.77
N PRO A 70 -8.46 -7.35 -7.41
CA PRO A 70 -8.24 -8.40 -8.40
C PRO A 70 -9.44 -8.66 -9.32
N LEU A 71 -10.68 -8.43 -8.84
CA LEU A 71 -11.88 -8.53 -9.69
C LEU A 71 -11.97 -7.37 -10.68
N ALA A 72 -11.67 -6.16 -10.24
CA ALA A 72 -11.60 -4.99 -11.11
C ALA A 72 -10.49 -5.14 -12.16
N MET A 73 -9.33 -5.66 -11.74
CA MET A 73 -8.17 -5.90 -12.60
C MET A 73 -8.48 -6.86 -13.75
N ARG A 74 -9.28 -7.90 -13.51
CA ARG A 74 -9.73 -8.85 -14.55
C ARG A 74 -10.63 -8.23 -15.61
N ARG A 75 -11.35 -7.15 -15.27
CA ARG A 75 -12.20 -6.43 -16.22
C ARG A 75 -11.40 -5.41 -17.00
N ASP A 76 -10.59 -4.62 -16.29
CA ASP A 76 -9.73 -3.60 -16.86
C ASP A 76 -8.55 -3.34 -15.92
N SER A 77 -7.32 -3.55 -16.42
CA SER A 77 -6.10 -3.33 -15.66
C SER A 77 -5.95 -1.89 -15.15
N ARG A 78 -6.45 -0.88 -15.90
CA ARG A 78 -6.46 0.53 -15.47
C ARG A 78 -7.37 0.71 -14.28
N LEU A 79 -8.62 0.24 -14.39
CA LEU A 79 -9.61 0.37 -13.32
C LEU A 79 -9.14 -0.32 -12.05
N GLY A 80 -8.58 -1.54 -12.15
CA GLY A 80 -8.03 -2.25 -11.00
C GLY A 80 -6.89 -1.51 -10.30
N ARG A 81 -5.92 -0.98 -11.06
CA ARG A 81 -4.81 -0.18 -10.51
C ARG A 81 -5.29 1.13 -9.89
N SER A 82 -6.28 1.79 -10.51
CA SER A 82 -6.87 3.02 -9.99
C SER A 82 -7.63 2.77 -8.69
N LEU A 83 -8.42 1.68 -8.62
CA LEU A 83 -9.14 1.28 -7.41
C LEU A 83 -8.18 1.03 -6.24
N LEU A 84 -7.04 0.38 -6.49
CA LEU A 84 -6.01 0.17 -5.48
C LEU A 84 -5.52 1.51 -4.89
N LEU A 85 -5.23 2.50 -5.74
CA LEU A 85 -4.75 3.81 -5.28
C LEU A 85 -5.83 4.60 -4.55
N PHE A 86 -7.07 4.60 -5.05
CA PHE A 86 -8.18 5.24 -4.34
C PHE A 86 -8.42 4.60 -2.97
N ALA A 87 -8.39 3.27 -2.87
CA ALA A 87 -8.52 2.57 -1.60
C ALA A 87 -7.37 2.90 -0.65
N GLY A 88 -6.12 2.93 -1.13
CA GLY A 88 -4.93 3.28 -0.33
C GLY A 88 -4.94 4.70 0.21
N ILE A 89 -5.16 5.68 -0.67
CA ILE A 89 -5.21 7.10 -0.31
C ILE A 89 -6.41 7.36 0.60
N GLY A 90 -7.59 6.83 0.24
CA GLY A 90 -8.80 6.95 1.04
C GLY A 90 -8.68 6.33 2.43
N ASN A 91 -8.09 5.13 2.54
CA ASN A 91 -7.82 4.50 3.84
C ASN A 91 -6.86 5.35 4.67
N THR A 92 -5.81 5.91 4.07
CA THR A 92 -4.84 6.75 4.77
C THR A 92 -5.52 8.01 5.33
N LEU A 93 -6.36 8.67 4.52
CA LEU A 93 -7.14 9.82 4.97
C LEU A 93 -8.12 9.45 6.09
N LEU A 94 -8.85 8.34 5.94
CA LEU A 94 -9.76 7.85 6.96
C LEU A 94 -9.04 7.56 8.29
N CYS A 95 -7.88 6.91 8.24
CA CYS A 95 -7.04 6.68 9.41
C CYS A 95 -6.56 8.00 10.03
N ARG A 96 -6.19 8.99 9.21
CA ARG A 96 -5.76 10.31 9.69
C ARG A 96 -6.88 11.04 10.43
N LEU A 97 -8.12 10.90 9.96
CA LEU A 97 -9.31 11.41 10.66
C LEU A 97 -9.57 10.63 11.96
N ALA A 98 -9.32 9.32 11.97
CA ALA A 98 -9.59 8.47 13.13
C ALA A 98 -8.59 8.66 14.27
N PHE A 99 -7.30 8.60 13.96
CA PHE A 99 -6.22 8.65 14.95
C PHE A 99 -5.69 10.07 15.20
N GLY A 100 -5.87 10.98 14.24
CA GLY A 100 -5.32 12.34 14.29
C GLY A 100 -3.92 12.46 13.70
N ALA A 101 -3.47 13.70 13.56
CA ALA A 101 -2.22 14.05 12.86
C ALA A 101 -0.93 13.53 13.54
N GLY A 102 -0.96 13.27 14.86
CA GLY A 102 0.20 12.72 15.58
C GLY A 102 0.42 11.22 15.37
N SER A 103 -0.43 10.54 14.61
CA SER A 103 -0.38 9.06 14.47
C SER A 103 0.63 8.56 13.45
N GLY A 104 1.16 9.42 12.59
CA GLY A 104 2.10 9.06 11.51
C GLY A 104 1.50 8.21 10.39
N VAL A 105 0.17 8.07 10.34
CA VAL A 105 -0.52 7.27 9.30
C VAL A 105 -0.36 7.85 7.90
N GLU A 106 -0.13 9.15 7.76
CA GLU A 106 0.11 9.80 6.46
C GLU A 106 1.34 9.27 5.73
N VAL A 107 2.28 8.59 6.42
CA VAL A 107 3.43 7.93 5.78
C VAL A 107 2.97 6.86 4.78
N PHE A 108 1.77 6.30 4.92
CA PHE A 108 1.17 5.38 3.94
C PHE A 108 0.84 6.04 2.58
N LEU A 109 0.88 7.37 2.47
CA LEU A 109 0.83 8.04 1.17
C LEU A 109 2.10 7.76 0.34
N LEU A 110 3.23 7.43 0.97
CA LEU A 110 4.48 7.11 0.27
C LEU A 110 4.38 5.82 -0.57
N PRO A 111 3.94 4.65 -0.05
CA PRO A 111 3.71 3.48 -0.89
C PRO A 111 2.61 3.73 -1.94
N CYS A 112 1.60 4.55 -1.65
CA CYS A 112 0.60 4.94 -2.66
C CYS A 112 1.22 5.74 -3.81
N LEU A 113 2.05 6.74 -3.51
CA LEU A 113 2.80 7.52 -4.48
C LEU A 113 3.72 6.62 -5.31
N MET A 114 4.47 5.75 -4.65
CA MET A 114 5.35 4.80 -5.34
C MET A 114 4.57 3.87 -6.28
N LEU A 115 3.45 3.31 -5.83
CA LEU A 115 2.58 2.50 -6.67
C LEU A 115 2.01 3.30 -7.84
N ALA A 116 1.62 4.56 -7.65
CA ALA A 116 1.16 5.41 -8.75
C ALA A 116 2.22 5.54 -9.85
N MET A 117 3.46 5.79 -9.45
CA MET A 117 4.57 5.95 -10.39
C MET A 117 4.94 4.63 -11.08
N LEU A 118 4.97 3.51 -10.34
CA LEU A 118 5.39 2.22 -10.87
C LEU A 118 4.30 1.53 -11.70
N LEU A 119 3.04 1.60 -11.25
CA LEU A 119 1.93 0.93 -11.92
C LEU A 119 1.54 1.63 -13.22
N PHE A 120 1.56 2.96 -13.27
CA PHE A 120 1.16 3.76 -14.44
C PHE A 120 2.34 4.30 -15.27
N ALA A 121 3.55 3.77 -15.06
CA ALA A 121 4.74 4.18 -15.83
C ALA A 121 4.54 3.97 -17.35
N GLY A 122 5.00 4.95 -18.16
CA GLY A 122 5.02 4.87 -19.62
C GLY A 122 3.90 5.66 -20.30
N ARG A 123 2.98 4.98 -21.01
CA ARG A 123 1.90 5.64 -21.79
C ARG A 123 0.79 6.25 -20.94
N GLU A 124 0.76 5.97 -19.64
CA GLU A 124 -0.28 6.40 -18.70
C GLU A 124 0.24 7.44 -17.70
N ARG A 125 1.30 8.19 -18.09
CA ARG A 125 1.95 9.22 -17.25
C ARG A 125 0.98 10.23 -16.65
N VAL A 126 -0.10 10.58 -17.35
CA VAL A 126 -1.13 11.50 -16.82
C VAL A 126 -1.79 10.92 -15.57
N LEU A 127 -2.07 9.61 -15.54
CA LEU A 127 -2.62 8.96 -14.35
C LEU A 127 -1.56 8.87 -13.25
N ALA A 128 -0.31 8.55 -13.58
CA ALA A 128 0.78 8.55 -12.61
C ALA A 128 0.92 9.91 -11.91
N LEU A 129 0.97 10.99 -12.69
CA LEU A 129 1.05 12.36 -12.18
C LEU A 129 -0.22 12.77 -11.43
N GLY A 130 -1.40 12.39 -11.93
CA GLY A 130 -2.68 12.69 -11.28
C GLY A 130 -2.79 12.05 -9.89
N PHE A 131 -2.46 10.77 -9.76
CA PHE A 131 -2.45 10.09 -8.46
C PHE A 131 -1.30 10.56 -7.57
N GLY A 132 -0.14 10.89 -8.14
CA GLY A 132 0.95 11.50 -7.39
C GLY A 132 0.54 12.85 -6.80
N ALA A 133 -0.05 13.73 -7.60
CA ALA A 133 -0.62 15.00 -7.17
C ALA A 133 -1.71 14.79 -6.11
N LEU A 134 -2.56 13.77 -6.27
CA LEU A 134 -3.57 13.42 -5.28
C LEU A 134 -2.96 13.01 -3.93
N CYS A 135 -1.83 12.28 -3.92
CA CYS A 135 -1.11 11.97 -2.68
C CYS A 135 -0.58 13.23 -1.99
N PHE A 136 0.03 14.15 -2.76
CA PHE A 136 0.50 15.44 -2.22
C PHE A 136 -0.66 16.30 -1.70
N ALA A 137 -1.77 16.36 -2.44
CA ALA A 137 -2.97 17.07 -2.02
C ALA A 137 -3.51 16.47 -0.71
N ALA A 138 -3.64 15.14 -0.64
CA ALA A 138 -4.10 14.42 0.55
C ALA A 138 -3.21 14.69 1.79
N TYR A 139 -1.89 14.79 1.59
CA TYR A 139 -0.96 15.20 2.66
C TYR A 139 -1.20 16.65 3.10
N ALA A 140 -1.32 17.56 2.13
CA ALA A 140 -1.50 18.99 2.36
C ALA A 140 -2.84 19.36 3.00
N VAL A 141 -3.86 18.49 2.96
CA VAL A 141 -5.14 18.74 3.65
C VAL A 141 -4.87 18.94 5.15
N PRO A 142 -5.24 20.10 5.73
CA PRO A 142 -5.12 20.33 7.16
C PRO A 142 -6.30 19.66 7.85
N VAL A 143 -6.21 18.34 8.07
CA VAL A 143 -7.31 17.53 8.65
C VAL A 143 -7.80 18.10 9.98
N ALA A 144 -6.90 18.67 10.80
CA ALA A 144 -7.26 19.32 12.06
C ALA A 144 -8.19 20.54 11.89
N ALA A 145 -8.17 21.20 10.72
CA ALA A 145 -9.10 22.28 10.39
C ALA A 145 -10.44 21.76 9.84
N VAL A 146 -10.50 20.50 9.42
CA VAL A 146 -11.71 19.86 8.88
C VAL A 146 -12.51 19.18 9.99
N MET A 147 -11.85 18.44 10.89
CA MET A 147 -12.49 17.79 12.02
C MET A 147 -11.51 17.41 13.13
N ALA A 148 -12.00 17.36 14.37
CA ALA A 148 -11.27 16.76 15.48
C ALA A 148 -11.11 15.24 15.28
N PRO A 149 -10.01 14.64 15.77
CA PRO A 149 -9.83 13.19 15.68
C PRO A 149 -10.91 12.46 16.47
N LEU A 150 -11.29 11.28 15.98
CA LEU A 150 -12.28 10.44 16.66
C LEU A 150 -11.85 10.03 18.07
N HIS A 151 -10.55 9.84 18.28
CA HIS A 151 -9.97 9.67 19.60
C HIS A 151 -8.64 10.41 19.70
N SER A 152 -8.46 11.16 20.79
CA SER A 152 -7.19 11.81 21.11
C SER A 152 -6.38 10.89 22.02
N TYR A 153 -5.21 10.46 21.53
CA TYR A 153 -4.30 9.61 22.27
C TYR A 153 -3.36 10.44 23.16
N ARG A 154 -2.71 9.78 24.13
CA ARG A 154 -1.65 10.40 24.92
C ARG A 154 -0.41 10.64 24.05
N ILE A 155 0.49 11.53 24.50
CA ILE A 155 1.74 11.83 23.78
C ILE A 155 2.58 10.57 23.58
N GLU A 156 2.68 9.73 24.62
CA GLU A 156 3.41 8.46 24.56
C GLU A 156 2.81 7.48 23.53
N ASP A 157 1.47 7.39 23.52
CA ASP A 157 0.70 6.56 22.60
C ASP A 157 0.84 7.05 21.15
N TYR A 158 0.86 8.36 20.93
CA TYR A 158 1.12 8.94 19.61
C TYR A 158 2.50 8.58 19.08
N ALA A 159 3.54 8.70 19.90
CA ALA A 159 4.88 8.26 19.52
C ALA A 159 4.93 6.76 19.20
N ALA A 160 4.16 5.93 19.91
CA ALA A 160 4.03 4.51 19.61
C ALA A 160 3.29 4.23 18.30
N LEU A 161 2.18 4.95 18.03
CA LEU A 161 1.46 4.90 16.76
C LEU A 161 2.36 5.30 15.59
N GLU A 162 3.09 6.38 15.72
CA GLU A 162 3.99 6.88 14.68
C GLU A 162 5.03 5.82 14.32
N ARG A 163 5.71 5.22 15.31
CA ARG A 163 6.69 4.13 15.08
C ARG A 163 6.05 2.92 14.40
N LEU A 164 4.88 2.50 14.87
CA LEU A 164 4.15 1.35 14.34
C LEU A 164 3.75 1.57 12.88
N ASN A 165 3.15 2.74 12.58
CA ASN A 165 2.70 3.09 11.25
C ASN A 165 3.87 3.32 10.29
N PHE A 166 4.93 3.97 10.76
CA PHE A 166 6.16 4.12 9.99
C PHE A 166 6.77 2.77 9.60
N LEU A 167 6.93 1.84 10.57
CA LEU A 167 7.49 0.51 10.28
C LEU A 167 6.62 -0.27 9.30
N SER A 168 5.29 -0.16 9.44
CA SER A 168 4.33 -0.81 8.54
C SER A 168 4.39 -0.24 7.12
N ALA A 169 4.40 1.08 6.98
CA ALA A 169 4.50 1.76 5.69
C ALA A 169 5.86 1.52 5.01
N ALA A 170 6.96 1.53 5.78
CA ALA A 170 8.30 1.22 5.29
C ALA A 170 8.39 -0.23 4.81
N SER A 171 7.85 -1.19 5.58
CA SER A 171 7.82 -2.61 5.21
C SER A 171 7.00 -2.86 3.94
N LEU A 172 5.83 -2.20 3.82
CA LEU A 172 5.01 -2.28 2.62
C LEU A 172 5.73 -1.68 1.40
N THR A 173 6.39 -0.54 1.59
CA THR A 173 7.20 0.11 0.53
C THR A 173 8.33 -0.80 0.08
N ALA A 174 9.07 -1.40 1.02
CA ALA A 174 10.13 -2.36 0.72
C ALA A 174 9.60 -3.59 -0.03
N LEU A 175 8.45 -4.13 0.40
CA LEU A 175 7.78 -5.24 -0.29
C LEU A 175 7.42 -4.88 -1.73
N ILE A 176 6.80 -3.71 -1.95
CA ILE A 176 6.44 -3.26 -3.30
C ILE A 176 7.71 -3.13 -4.17
N GLY A 177 8.75 -2.46 -3.66
CA GLY A 177 10.02 -2.30 -4.38
C GLY A 177 10.64 -3.65 -4.76
N TRP A 178 10.64 -4.61 -3.84
CA TRP A 178 11.13 -5.96 -4.06
C TRP A 178 10.31 -6.75 -5.09
N LEU A 179 8.98 -6.64 -5.06
CA LEU A 179 8.09 -7.28 -6.05
C LEU A 179 8.36 -6.75 -7.47
N PHE A 180 8.60 -5.45 -7.61
CA PHE A 180 8.97 -4.85 -8.90
C PHE A 180 10.38 -5.24 -9.34
N ALA A 181 11.36 -5.24 -8.42
CA ALA A 181 12.73 -5.63 -8.72
C ALA A 181 12.83 -7.06 -9.28
N ARG A 182 12.05 -8.01 -8.73
CA ARG A 182 11.98 -9.39 -9.22
C ARG A 182 11.37 -9.56 -10.60
N THR A 183 10.66 -8.54 -11.08
CA THR A 183 9.93 -8.57 -12.35
C THR A 183 10.71 -7.89 -13.47
N SER A 184 11.66 -7.01 -13.13
CA SER A 184 12.60 -6.45 -14.09
C SER A 184 13.59 -7.54 -14.51
N PRO A 185 13.71 -7.89 -15.80
CA PRO A 185 14.80 -8.76 -16.25
C PRO A 185 16.13 -8.08 -15.94
N ASP A 186 17.11 -8.87 -15.47
CA ASP A 186 18.48 -8.42 -15.26
C ASP A 186 18.94 -7.63 -16.51
N LEU A 187 19.33 -6.37 -16.32
CA LEU A 187 20.10 -5.66 -17.34
C LEU A 187 21.39 -6.48 -17.51
N PRO A 188 21.72 -6.99 -18.71
CA PRO A 188 23.03 -7.58 -18.92
C PRO A 188 24.09 -6.53 -18.54
N PRO A 189 25.24 -6.94 -17.98
CA PRO A 189 26.33 -6.02 -17.71
C PRO A 189 26.60 -5.23 -18.98
N GLN A 190 26.61 -3.90 -18.89
CA GLN A 190 27.08 -3.09 -20.00
C GLN A 190 28.52 -3.54 -20.25
N GLU A 191 28.76 -4.26 -21.34
CA GLU A 191 30.11 -4.42 -21.87
C GLU A 191 30.61 -3.00 -22.11
N GLU A 192 31.49 -2.55 -21.22
CA GLU A 192 32.30 -1.37 -21.43
C GLU A 192 32.88 -1.48 -22.82
N THR A 193 32.55 -0.49 -23.64
CA THR A 193 33.00 -0.42 -25.01
C THR A 193 34.48 -0.08 -24.96
N GLU A 194 35.35 -1.07 -24.72
CA GLU A 194 36.79 -1.02 -25.01
C GLU A 194 36.98 -1.05 -26.53
N THR A 195 36.46 -0.04 -27.22
CA THR A 195 36.84 0.28 -28.59
C THR A 195 37.73 1.52 -28.53
N GLY A 196 39.00 1.32 -28.19
CA GLY A 196 39.90 2.46 -28.02
C GLY A 196 41.35 2.18 -27.67
N ARG A 197 41.98 1.10 -28.18
CA ARG A 197 43.46 1.02 -28.22
C ARG A 197 44.01 -0.03 -29.20
N ARG A 198 43.81 0.20 -30.49
CA ARG A 198 44.77 -0.19 -31.53
C ARG A 198 44.81 0.91 -32.59
N ALA A 199 45.70 1.86 -32.37
CA ALA A 199 46.32 2.70 -33.38
C ALA A 199 47.76 2.93 -32.91
#